data_AF-A0A9Q9BNQ4-F1
#
_entry.id   AF-A0A9Q9BNQ4-F1
#
_cell.length_a   1.000
_cell.length_b   1.000
_cell.length_c   1.000
_cell.angle_alpha   90.00
_cell.angle_beta   90.00
_cell.angle_gamma   90.00
#
_symmetry.space_group_name_H-M   'P 1'
#
loop_
_entity.id
_entity.type
_entity.pdbx_description
1 polymer ?
#
loop_
_entity_poly.entity_id
_entity_poly.type
_entity_poly.pdbx_seq_one_letter_code
_entity_poly.pdbx_strand_id
1 'polypeptide(L)' 'MIKVFIKEALFGTYHSKKPDIDNLVKTVLDAANKHIWIDDGQIVSMVTEKRYVREPKILMTVEEV' A
#
# COMPACT_ATOMS: atom_id res chain seq x y z
N MET A 1 -15.39 -17.50 16.48
CA MET A 1 -14.58 -16.92 17.58
C MET A 1 -13.08 -17.12 17.39
N ILE A 2 -12.57 -18.35 17.23
CA ILE A 2 -11.11 -18.63 17.13
C ILE A 2 -10.41 -17.96 15.93
N LYS A 3 -11.03 -17.92 14.74
CA LYS A 3 -10.45 -17.26 13.54
C LYS A 3 -10.27 -15.74 13.68
N VAL A 4 -11.05 -15.09 14.55
CA VAL A 4 -11.00 -13.63 14.74
C VAL A 4 -9.76 -13.25 15.56
N PHE A 5 -9.46 -13.99 16.62
CA PHE A 5 -8.28 -13.76 17.46
C PHE A 5 -6.95 -13.90 16.68
N ILE A 6 -6.86 -14.86 15.75
CA ILE A 6 -5.66 -15.02 14.91
C ILE A 6 -5.45 -13.81 13.99
N LYS A 7 -6.52 -13.16 13.52
CA LYS A 7 -6.41 -11.98 12.65
C LYS A 7 -5.87 -10.77 13.39
N GLU A 8 -6.33 -10.52 14.62
CA GLU A 8 -5.84 -9.38 15.42
C GLU A 8 -4.35 -9.52 15.73
N ALA A 9 -3.86 -10.74 15.99
CA ALA A 9 -2.44 -11.02 16.24
C ALA A 9 -1.53 -10.74 15.02
N LEU A 10 -2.08 -10.73 13.81
CA LEU A 10 -1.33 -10.44 12.59
C LEU A 10 -1.22 -8.93 12.32
N PHE A 11 -2.01 -8.08 12.97
CA PHE A 11 -2.00 -6.65 12.67
C PHE A 11 -0.63 -6.02 12.87
N GLY A 12 -0.25 -5.16 11.93
CA GLY A 12 1.08 -4.56 11.87
C GLY A 12 2.17 -5.48 11.30
N THR A 13 1.96 -6.79 11.20
CA THR A 13 2.93 -7.70 10.56
C THR A 13 2.84 -7.63 9.03
N TYR A 14 3.88 -8.13 8.34
CA TYR A 14 3.91 -8.17 6.88
C TYR A 14 2.84 -9.10 6.32
N HIS A 15 2.10 -8.59 5.33
CA HIS A 15 1.03 -9.32 4.67
C HIS A 15 1.57 -10.04 3.42
N SER A 16 1.64 -11.38 3.48
CA SER A 16 2.23 -12.20 2.42
C SER A 16 1.25 -12.70 1.34
N LYS A 17 -0.06 -12.45 1.48
CA LYS A 17 -1.06 -12.91 0.49
C LYS A 17 -1.22 -11.91 -0.65
N LYS A 18 -1.79 -12.35 -1.78
CA LYS A 18 -2.16 -11.52 -2.94
C LYS A 18 -3.15 -10.39 -2.56
N PRO A 19 -3.27 -9.33 -3.40
CA PRO A 19 -2.40 -8.99 -4.54
C PRO A 19 -0.97 -8.67 -4.08
N ASP A 20 0.05 -8.90 -4.90
CA ASP A 20 1.43 -8.58 -4.50
C ASP A 20 1.63 -7.07 -4.30
N ILE A 21 2.69 -6.68 -3.59
CA ILE A 21 2.93 -5.27 -3.25
C ILE A 21 3.19 -4.42 -4.51
N ASP A 22 3.86 -4.96 -5.52
CA ASP A 22 4.11 -4.29 -6.80
C ASP A 22 2.81 -3.95 -7.55
N ASN A 23 1.82 -4.84 -7.52
CA ASN A 23 0.50 -4.61 -8.12
C ASN A 23 -0.28 -3.53 -7.37
N LEU A 24 -0.18 -3.51 -6.03
CA LEU A 24 -0.79 -2.45 -5.22
C LEU A 24 -0.14 -1.10 -5.50
N VAL A 25 1.19 -1.07 -5.59
CA VAL A 25 1.95 0.13 -5.94
C VAL A 25 1.56 0.61 -7.34
N LYS A 26 1.58 -0.28 -8.34
CA LYS A 26 1.16 0.05 -9.70
C LYS A 26 -0.24 0.64 -9.77
N THR A 27 -1.18 0.10 -8.98
CA THR A 27 -2.54 0.66 -8.90
C THR A 27 -2.54 2.12 -8.43
N VAL A 28 -1.71 2.46 -7.44
CA VAL A 28 -1.56 3.85 -6.98
C VAL A 28 -0.91 4.71 -8.06
N LEU A 29 0.17 4.23 -8.68
CA LEU A 29 0.90 4.95 -9.73
C LEU A 29 -0.02 5.31 -10.90
N ASP A 30 -0.73 4.33 -11.42
CA ASP A 30 -1.65 4.49 -12.55
C ASP A 30 -2.83 5.42 -12.20
N ALA A 31 -3.41 5.28 -10.99
CA ALA A 31 -4.60 6.04 -10.59
C ALA A 31 -4.31 7.50 -10.19
N ALA A 32 -3.12 7.76 -9.65
CA ALA A 32 -2.70 9.10 -9.24
C ALA A 32 -2.03 9.88 -10.38
N ASN A 33 -1.67 9.22 -11.48
CA ASN A 33 -1.09 9.87 -12.64
C ASN A 33 -2.04 10.95 -13.19
N LYS A 34 -1.50 12.14 -13.48
CA LYS A 34 -2.24 13.36 -13.89
C LYS A 34 -3.22 13.90 -12.84
N HIS A 35 -3.22 13.36 -11.62
CA HIS A 35 -4.08 13.80 -10.52
C HIS A 35 -3.26 14.34 -9.33
N ILE A 36 -2.24 13.60 -8.90
CA ILE A 36 -1.34 13.99 -7.81
C ILE A 36 -0.01 14.50 -8.37
N TRP A 37 0.47 13.88 -9.45
CA TRP A 37 1.64 14.29 -10.24
C TRP A 37 1.27 14.38 -11.73
N ILE A 38 2.13 14.98 -12.55
CA ILE A 38 1.91 15.12 -14.00
C ILE A 38 2.17 13.79 -14.70
N ASP A 39 3.25 13.11 -14.31
CA ASP A 39 3.67 11.80 -14.83
C ASP A 39 4.29 10.98 -13.69
N ASP A 40 4.05 9.67 -13.65
CA ASP A 40 4.63 8.80 -12.61
C ASP A 40 6.16 8.68 -12.75
N GLY A 41 6.73 9.06 -13.90
CA GLY A 41 8.16 9.27 -14.08
C GLY A 41 8.78 10.36 -13.18
N GLN A 42 7.97 11.20 -12.52
CA GLN A 42 8.44 12.16 -11.51
C GLN A 42 8.86 11.50 -10.19
N ILE A 43 8.47 10.26 -9.93
CA ILE A 43 8.75 9.58 -8.67
C ILE A 43 10.17 9.01 -8.71
N VAL A 44 11.08 9.69 -8.02
CA VAL A 44 12.50 9.31 -7.95
C VAL A 44 12.84 8.39 -6.78
N SER A 45 11.95 8.29 -5.79
CA SER A 45 12.12 7.45 -4.60
C SER A 45 10.76 7.03 -4.05
N MET A 46 10.69 5.80 -3.55
CA MET A 46 9.47 5.24 -2.96
C MET A 46 9.82 4.15 -1.95
N VAL A 47 9.26 4.26 -0.74
CA VAL A 47 9.32 3.22 0.29
C VAL A 47 7.90 2.68 0.48
N THR A 48 7.73 1.37 0.31
CA THR A 48 6.41 0.73 0.36
C THR A 48 6.43 -0.50 1.25
N GLU A 49 5.34 -0.70 1.99
CA GLU A 49 5.15 -1.87 2.83
C GLU A 49 3.71 -2.38 2.71
N LYS A 50 3.54 -3.69 2.81
CA LYS A 50 2.23 -4.33 2.84
C LYS A 50 2.02 -4.97 4.19
N ARG A 51 1.03 -4.48 4.96
CA ARG A 51 0.77 -4.92 6.34
C ARG A 51 -0.68 -5.36 6.54
N TYR A 52 -0.89 -6.29 7.47
CA TYR A 52 -2.23 -6.61 7.95
C TYR A 52 -2.77 -5.44 8.77
N VAL A 53 -4.00 -5.03 8.45
CA VAL A 53 -4.71 -3.93 9.11
C VAL A 53 -6.17 -4.34 9.35
N ARG A 54 -6.84 -3.66 10.29
CA ARG A 54 -8.26 -3.91 10.59
C ARG A 54 -9.16 -3.61 9.38
N GLU A 55 -8.92 -2.48 8.73
CA GLU A 55 -9.66 -2.03 7.55
C GLU A 55 -8.70 -1.90 6.36
N PRO A 56 -8.91 -2.64 5.25
CA PRO A 56 -8.06 -2.56 4.07
C PRO A 56 -8.08 -1.14 3.48
N LYS A 57 -6.90 -0.57 3.31
CA LYS A 57 -6.70 0.75 2.72
C LYS A 57 -5.28 0.91 2.19
N ILE A 58 -5.09 1.91 1.36
CA ILE A 58 -3.77 2.41 0.98
C ILE A 58 -3.55 3.71 1.76
N LEU A 59 -2.42 3.80 2.45
CA LEU A 59 -1.96 5.02 3.09
C LEU A 59 -0.67 5.43 2.37
N MET A 60 -0.64 6.66 1.84
CA MET A 60 0.52 7.21 1.17
C MET A 60 0.77 8.63 1.68
N THR A 61 2.04 9.01 1.71
CA THR A 61 2.51 10.37 1.94
C THR A 61 3.33 10.76 0.73
N VAL A 62 3.12 11.98 0.23
CA VAL A 62 3.80 12.50 -0.96
C VAL A 62 4.51 13.77 -0.55
N GLU A 63 5.79 13.86 -0.89
CA GLU A 63 6.65 15.01 -0.59
C GLU A 63 7.31 15.46 -1.89
N GLU A 64 7.25 16.77 -2.16
CA GLU A 64 7.99 17.39 -3.25
C GLU A 64 9.44 17.62 -2.81
N VAL A 65 10.38 17.38 -3.71
CA VAL A 65 11.84 17.50 -3.51
C VAL A 65 12.42 18.66 -4.30
#